data_AF-A0A640KFL4-F1
#
_entry.id   AF-A0A640KFL4-F1
#
_cell.length_a   1.000
_cell.length_b   1.000
_cell.length_c   1.000
_cell.angle_alpha   90.00
_cell.angle_beta   90.00
_cell.angle_gamma   90.00
#
_symmetry.space_group_name_H-M   'P 1'
#
loop_
_entity.id
_entity.type
_entity.pdbx_description
1 polymer ?
#
loop_
_entity_poly.entity_id
_entity_poly.type
_entity_poly.pdbx_seq_one_letter_code
_entity_poly.pdbx_strand_id
1 'polypeptide(L)'
;MSCNNGFLVSVKGKREGELEITRYPTKLTCSFCVFLTGKREDEALFVLYRLRVKESSILFSKTYGLLGHDGAGQAQPSTWDEIALYAQPAVMEMGKLSTIRVEYVTIDEAEARGLIERGEMEKEFCRPFFTRGGTKHYEVKCTFRDALPQAVAETGKEARGTGEFPGGSRVTSTATVVTLFTAVCVVVGVVAARRRGITWEGAARAVHSWTGV
;
A
#
# COMPACT_ATOMS: atom_id res chain seq x y z
N MET A 1 14.01 17.49 -16.50
CA MET A 1 14.01 16.11 -16.01
C MET A 1 13.03 15.32 -16.86
N SER A 2 13.52 14.38 -17.65
CA SER A 2 12.74 13.65 -18.65
C SER A 2 11.84 12.63 -17.94
N CYS A 3 10.53 12.78 -18.09
CA CYS A 3 9.56 11.75 -17.78
C CYS A 3 9.90 10.55 -18.66
N ASN A 4 10.25 9.41 -18.07
CA ASN A 4 10.50 8.18 -18.82
C ASN A 4 9.20 7.78 -19.55
N ASN A 5 9.06 8.17 -20.82
CA ASN A 5 7.95 7.81 -21.72
C ASN A 5 7.91 6.30 -22.08
N GLY A 6 8.52 5.41 -21.28
CA GLY A 6 8.74 4.00 -21.63
C GLY A 6 8.07 2.96 -20.73
N PHE A 7 7.70 3.31 -19.49
CA PHE A 7 7.09 2.36 -18.56
C PHE A 7 5.57 2.54 -18.55
N LEU A 8 4.82 1.43 -18.44
CA LEU A 8 3.35 1.42 -18.25
C LEU A 8 2.95 1.45 -16.77
N VAL A 9 3.93 1.35 -15.88
CA VAL A 9 3.74 1.44 -14.44
C VAL A 9 4.67 2.49 -13.88
N SER A 10 4.18 3.28 -12.92
CA SER A 10 4.96 4.18 -12.09
C SER A 10 4.73 3.87 -10.62
N VAL A 11 5.77 4.00 -9.81
CA VAL A 11 5.66 3.92 -8.35
C VAL A 11 5.95 5.30 -7.78
N LYS A 12 5.03 5.83 -6.99
CA LYS A 12 5.18 7.14 -6.35
C LYS A 12 5.12 7.00 -4.84
N GLY A 13 6.24 7.35 -4.21
CA GLY A 13 6.27 7.77 -2.81
C GLY A 13 6.22 9.30 -2.77
N LYS A 14 7.19 9.94 -2.10
CA LYS A 14 7.39 11.39 -2.19
C LYS A 14 7.87 11.84 -3.57
N ARG A 15 8.65 11.00 -4.24
CA ARG A 15 9.17 11.19 -5.59
C ARG A 15 8.88 9.94 -6.39
N GLU A 16 8.76 10.08 -7.71
CA GLU A 16 8.60 8.94 -8.59
C GLU A 16 9.88 8.09 -8.62
N GLY A 17 9.72 6.77 -8.50
CA GLY A 17 10.85 5.83 -8.51
C GLY A 17 11.69 5.81 -7.22
N GLU A 18 11.29 6.57 -6.19
CA GLU A 18 11.97 6.60 -4.89
C GLU A 18 10.98 6.42 -3.74
N LEU A 19 11.37 5.59 -2.76
CA LEU A 19 10.62 5.34 -1.54
C LEU A 19 11.45 5.69 -0.32
N GLU A 20 10.93 6.60 0.50
CA GLU A 20 11.47 6.89 1.82
C GLU A 20 10.82 5.94 2.82
N ILE A 21 11.62 5.06 3.41
CA ILE A 21 11.21 4.07 4.40
C ILE A 21 11.48 4.63 5.78
N THR A 22 10.43 4.75 6.58
CA THR A 22 10.52 5.21 7.96
C THR A 22 11.05 4.09 8.84
N ARG A 23 12.13 4.38 9.57
CA ARG A 23 12.75 3.50 10.54
C ARG A 23 12.28 3.82 11.95
N TYR A 24 11.71 2.82 12.60
CA TYR A 24 11.45 2.77 14.03
C TYR A 24 12.42 1.78 14.69
N PRO A 25 12.61 1.84 16.02
CA PRO A 25 13.51 0.92 16.73
C PRO A 25 13.22 -0.56 16.45
N THR A 26 11.96 -0.92 16.24
CA THR A 26 11.51 -2.32 16.10
C THR A 26 11.02 -2.69 14.70
N LYS A 27 10.87 -1.71 13.79
CA LYS A 27 10.29 -1.97 12.45
C LYS A 27 10.68 -0.91 11.42
N LEU A 28 10.60 -1.30 10.16
CA LEU A 28 10.63 -0.42 9.00
C LEU A 28 9.24 -0.39 8.36
N THR A 29 8.78 0.79 7.95
CA THR A 29 7.48 0.93 7.28
C THR A 29 7.49 2.00 6.20
N CYS A 30 6.70 1.79 5.16
CA CYS A 30 6.47 2.74 4.07
C CYS A 30 5.06 2.51 3.51
N SER A 31 4.41 3.56 3.01
CA SER A 31 3.24 3.43 2.12
C SER A 31 3.58 4.08 0.79
N PHE A 32 3.16 3.46 -0.30
CA PHE A 32 3.37 3.95 -1.64
C PHE A 32 2.28 3.46 -2.58
N CYS A 33 2.15 4.13 -3.73
CA CYS A 33 1.17 3.73 -4.72
C CYS A 33 1.85 3.25 -6.01
N VAL A 34 1.28 2.21 -6.60
CA VAL A 34 1.61 1.73 -7.94
C VAL A 34 0.53 2.25 -8.88
N PHE A 35 0.92 2.98 -9.92
CA PHE A 35 0.02 3.63 -10.88
C PHE A 35 0.23 3.10 -12.28
N LEU A 36 -0.85 3.04 -13.04
CA LEU A 36 -0.80 2.92 -14.50
C LEU A 36 -0.32 4.26 -15.09
N THR A 37 0.71 4.22 -15.93
CA THR A 37 1.22 5.41 -16.64
C THR A 37 0.69 5.45 -18.07
N GLY A 38 0.17 6.62 -18.44
CA GLY A 38 -0.39 6.85 -19.76
C GLY A 38 -1.88 6.55 -19.78
N LYS A 39 -2.63 7.53 -20.26
CA LYS A 39 -4.02 7.34 -20.65
C LYS A 39 -4.01 7.13 -22.16
N ARG A 40 -4.12 5.89 -22.62
CA ARG A 40 -4.65 5.66 -23.97
C ARG A 40 -6.16 5.63 -23.77
N GLU A 41 -6.79 6.81 -23.85
CA GLU A 41 -8.21 6.96 -23.46
C GLU A 41 -9.16 6.11 -24.34
N ASP A 42 -8.66 5.54 -25.46
CA ASP A 42 -9.48 4.83 -26.45
C ASP A 42 -9.17 3.31 -26.59
N GLU A 43 -8.23 2.76 -25.83
CA GLU A 43 -7.86 1.33 -25.90
C GLU A 43 -7.93 0.68 -24.52
N ALA A 44 -8.56 -0.49 -24.41
CA ALA A 44 -8.54 -1.26 -23.17
C ALA A 44 -7.09 -1.62 -22.78
N LEU A 45 -6.70 -1.32 -21.55
CA LEU A 45 -5.35 -1.57 -21.05
C LEU A 45 -5.40 -2.23 -19.68
N PHE A 46 -4.84 -3.44 -19.58
CA PHE A 46 -4.73 -4.18 -18.34
C PHE A 46 -3.29 -4.57 -18.08
N VAL A 47 -2.82 -4.26 -16.87
CA VAL A 47 -1.46 -4.52 -16.42
C VAL A 47 -1.51 -5.31 -15.12
N LEU A 48 -1.06 -6.56 -15.19
CA LEU A 48 -0.80 -7.38 -14.01
C LEU A 48 0.62 -7.10 -13.53
N TYR A 49 0.76 -6.72 -12.27
CA TYR A 49 2.06 -6.46 -11.66
C TYR A 49 2.31 -7.35 -10.45
N ARG A 50 3.60 -7.54 -10.14
CA ARG A 50 4.10 -8.21 -8.94
C ARG A 50 5.20 -7.37 -8.32
N LEU A 51 5.10 -7.18 -7.02
CA LEU A 51 6.19 -6.66 -6.19
C LEU A 51 7.18 -7.76 -5.85
N ARG A 52 8.45 -7.49 -6.11
CA ARG A 52 9.57 -8.33 -5.70
C ARG A 52 10.60 -7.49 -4.97
N VAL A 53 11.15 -8.10 -3.94
CA VAL A 53 12.40 -7.68 -3.32
C VAL A 53 13.43 -8.73 -3.68
N LYS A 54 14.71 -8.35 -3.71
CA LYS A 54 15.77 -9.30 -4.03
C LYS A 54 15.75 -10.49 -3.06
N GLU A 55 15.28 -10.32 -1.80
CA GLU A 55 15.32 -11.34 -0.75
C GLU A 55 14.11 -11.30 0.23
N SER A 56 13.74 -12.44 0.82
CA SER A 56 12.38 -12.83 1.23
C SER A 56 11.82 -12.35 2.58
N SER A 57 12.50 -11.47 3.32
CA SER A 57 12.11 -11.10 4.70
C SER A 57 11.27 -9.81 4.81
N ILE A 58 10.57 -9.43 3.74
CA ILE A 58 9.80 -8.17 3.64
C ILE A 58 8.35 -8.51 3.33
N LEU A 59 7.43 -7.85 4.04
CA LEU A 59 5.99 -8.03 3.90
C LEU A 59 5.39 -6.84 3.18
N PHE A 60 4.60 -7.13 2.15
CA PHE A 60 3.73 -6.16 1.46
C PHE A 60 2.29 -6.45 1.82
N SER A 61 1.45 -5.42 1.97
CA SER A 61 -0.01 -5.59 2.11
C SER A 61 -0.63 -6.35 0.95
N LYS A 62 -0.02 -6.23 -0.23
CA LYS A 62 -0.40 -6.91 -1.48
C LYS A 62 0.86 -7.18 -2.30
N THR A 63 1.03 -8.40 -2.79
CA THR A 63 2.22 -8.77 -3.62
C THR A 63 1.92 -8.69 -5.12
N TYR A 64 0.68 -8.97 -5.51
CA TYR A 64 0.21 -8.94 -6.90
C TYR A 64 -0.95 -7.98 -7.01
N GLY A 65 -1.01 -7.20 -8.09
CA GLY A 65 -2.18 -6.38 -8.37
C GLY A 65 -2.44 -6.27 -9.87
N LEU A 66 -3.66 -5.88 -10.19
CA LEU A 66 -4.14 -5.69 -11.55
C LEU A 66 -4.60 -4.24 -11.64
N LEU A 67 -3.98 -3.51 -12.55
CA LEU A 67 -4.33 -2.13 -12.88
C LEU A 67 -4.93 -2.09 -14.27
N GLY A 68 -5.88 -1.20 -14.52
CA GLY A 68 -6.36 -1.05 -15.89
C GLY A 68 -7.49 -0.06 -16.08
N HIS A 69 -7.97 -0.05 -17.31
CA HIS A 69 -9.25 0.53 -17.70
C HIS A 69 -9.81 -0.26 -18.87
N ASP A 70 -11.14 -0.28 -18.99
CA ASP A 70 -11.83 -0.94 -20.08
C ASP A 70 -11.76 -0.12 -21.38
N GLY A 71 -12.34 -0.68 -22.45
CA GLY A 71 -12.40 0.00 -23.76
C GLY A 71 -13.32 1.22 -23.80
N ALA A 72 -14.10 1.49 -22.75
CA ALA A 72 -14.87 2.71 -22.56
C ALA A 72 -14.11 3.76 -21.72
N GLY A 73 -12.84 3.49 -21.39
CA GLY A 73 -12.01 4.34 -20.55
C GLY A 73 -12.41 4.33 -19.06
N GLN A 74 -13.31 3.43 -18.65
CA GLN A 74 -13.69 3.29 -17.25
C GLN A 74 -12.58 2.55 -16.50
N ALA A 75 -12.17 3.09 -15.35
CA ALA A 75 -11.16 2.49 -14.49
C ALA A 75 -11.70 1.18 -13.88
N GLN A 76 -11.52 0.09 -14.60
CA GLN A 76 -11.85 -1.25 -14.16
C GLN A 76 -10.71 -2.20 -14.54
N PRO A 77 -9.93 -2.76 -13.59
CA PRO A 77 -9.90 -2.43 -12.16
C PRO A 77 -9.33 -1.02 -11.92
N SER A 78 -9.01 -0.66 -10.68
CA SER A 78 -8.43 0.66 -10.37
C SER A 78 -7.17 0.94 -11.22
N THR A 79 -6.95 2.19 -11.57
CA THR A 79 -5.71 2.65 -12.25
C THR A 79 -4.52 2.78 -11.29
N TRP A 80 -4.76 2.54 -9.99
CA TRP A 80 -3.73 2.57 -8.97
C TRP A 80 -4.06 1.65 -7.78
N ASP A 81 -3.02 1.21 -7.06
CA ASP A 81 -3.11 0.45 -5.82
C ASP A 81 -2.24 1.11 -4.73
N GLU A 82 -2.77 1.20 -3.50
CA GLU A 82 -1.98 1.54 -2.31
C GLU A 82 -1.32 0.30 -1.71
N ILE A 83 -0.03 0.40 -1.43
CA ILE A 83 0.78 -0.68 -0.87
C ILE A 83 1.46 -0.21 0.40
N ALA A 84 1.27 -0.98 1.48
CA ALA A 84 2.06 -0.83 2.69
C ALA A 84 3.19 -1.86 2.71
N LEU A 85 4.38 -1.41 3.10
CA LEU A 85 5.55 -2.24 3.36
C LEU A 85 5.80 -2.31 4.86
N TYR A 86 6.11 -3.52 5.34
CA TYR A 86 6.58 -3.79 6.69
C TYR A 86 7.78 -4.73 6.66
N ALA A 87 8.83 -4.38 7.42
CA ALA A 87 10.01 -5.23 7.56
C ALA A 87 10.68 -5.07 8.93
N GLN A 88 11.49 -6.05 9.32
CA GLN A 88 12.35 -5.96 10.51
C GLN A 88 13.57 -5.07 10.23
N PRO A 89 14.11 -4.32 11.23
CA PRO A 89 15.26 -3.44 11.02
C PRO A 89 16.51 -4.14 10.45
N ALA A 90 16.70 -5.42 10.76
CA ALA A 90 17.83 -6.21 10.29
C ALA A 90 17.97 -6.25 8.75
N VAL A 91 16.86 -6.08 7.99
CA VAL A 91 16.92 -6.04 6.52
C VAL A 91 17.72 -4.85 5.98
N MET A 92 17.83 -3.77 6.76
CA MET A 92 18.62 -2.59 6.42
C MET A 92 20.11 -2.87 6.60
N GLU A 93 20.50 -3.46 7.74
CA GLU A 93 21.90 -3.82 8.05
C GLU A 93 22.46 -4.84 7.06
N MET A 94 21.62 -5.76 6.60
CA MET A 94 21.96 -6.75 5.58
C MET A 94 21.92 -6.20 4.14
N GLY A 95 21.53 -4.93 3.93
CA GLY A 95 21.41 -4.33 2.59
C GLY A 95 20.30 -4.91 1.70
N LYS A 96 19.36 -5.69 2.27
CA LYS A 96 18.35 -6.45 1.51
C LYS A 96 17.22 -5.61 0.95
N LEU A 97 17.05 -4.39 1.48
CA LEU A 97 15.99 -3.46 1.09
C LEU A 97 16.56 -2.18 0.45
N SER A 98 17.50 -2.33 -0.50
CA SER A 98 17.99 -1.20 -1.30
C SER A 98 17.05 -0.83 -2.44
N THR A 99 16.28 -1.79 -2.94
CA THR A 99 15.48 -1.67 -4.17
C THR A 99 14.26 -2.58 -4.11
N ILE A 100 13.12 -2.08 -4.57
CA ILE A 100 11.93 -2.88 -4.84
C ILE A 100 11.74 -2.96 -6.35
N ARG A 101 11.63 -4.17 -6.88
CA ARG A 101 11.35 -4.41 -8.30
C ARG A 101 9.85 -4.62 -8.48
N VAL A 102 9.24 -3.80 -9.31
CA VAL A 102 7.88 -4.05 -9.82
C VAL A 102 8.01 -4.73 -11.17
N GLU A 103 7.69 -6.00 -11.22
CA GLU A 103 7.56 -6.74 -12.48
C GLU A 103 6.14 -6.57 -12.99
N TYR A 104 5.96 -6.36 -14.29
CA TYR A 104 4.63 -6.18 -14.86
C TYR A 104 4.54 -6.72 -16.28
N VAL A 105 3.34 -7.16 -16.63
CA VAL A 105 2.96 -7.67 -17.95
C VAL A 105 1.64 -7.04 -18.36
N THR A 106 1.49 -6.80 -19.66
CA THR A 106 0.20 -6.48 -20.23
C THR A 106 -0.54 -7.80 -20.46
N ILE A 107 -1.81 -7.84 -20.06
CA ILE A 107 -2.70 -8.99 -20.29
C ILE A 107 -3.89 -8.52 -21.12
N ASP A 108 -4.56 -9.45 -21.79
CA ASP A 108 -5.78 -9.11 -22.51
C ASP A 108 -6.98 -8.89 -21.55
N GLU A 109 -8.04 -8.29 -22.09
CA GLU A 109 -9.24 -7.99 -21.32
C GLU A 109 -9.97 -9.24 -20.81
N ALA A 110 -9.91 -10.36 -21.53
CA ALA A 110 -10.56 -11.61 -21.13
C ALA A 110 -9.83 -12.26 -19.94
N GLU A 111 -8.49 -12.27 -19.97
CA GLU A 111 -7.63 -12.71 -18.87
C GLU A 111 -7.85 -11.83 -17.64
N ALA A 112 -7.90 -10.50 -17.81
CA ALA A 112 -8.17 -9.55 -16.75
C ALA A 112 -9.53 -9.77 -16.10
N ARG A 113 -10.60 -9.89 -16.91
CA ARG A 113 -11.95 -10.21 -16.42
C ARG A 113 -11.97 -11.53 -15.65
N GLY A 114 -11.32 -12.57 -16.17
CA GLY A 114 -11.23 -13.85 -15.49
C GLY A 114 -10.58 -13.75 -14.11
N LEU A 115 -9.50 -12.96 -13.96
CA LEU A 115 -8.86 -12.74 -12.67
C LEU A 115 -9.76 -11.97 -11.69
N ILE A 116 -10.52 -11.00 -12.18
CA ILE A 116 -11.46 -10.20 -11.36
C ILE A 116 -12.63 -11.07 -10.90
N GLU A 117 -13.28 -11.79 -11.81
CA GLU A 117 -14.47 -12.60 -11.55
C GLU A 117 -14.20 -13.72 -10.54
N ARG A 118 -13.01 -14.32 -10.61
CA ARG A 118 -12.61 -15.37 -9.66
C ARG A 118 -12.08 -14.81 -8.33
N GLY A 119 -11.77 -13.52 -8.26
CA GLY A 119 -11.12 -12.91 -7.08
C GLY A 119 -9.69 -13.43 -6.83
N GLU A 120 -9.05 -14.00 -7.85
CA GLU A 120 -7.81 -14.77 -7.75
C GLU A 120 -6.59 -13.92 -8.09
N MET A 121 -6.16 -13.06 -7.16
CA MET A 121 -4.86 -12.36 -7.26
C MET A 121 -3.83 -12.95 -6.30
N GLU A 122 -3.69 -14.27 -6.32
CA GLU A 122 -2.72 -14.98 -5.50
C GLU A 122 -1.49 -15.42 -6.29
N LYS A 123 -0.42 -15.71 -5.55
CA LYS A 123 0.88 -16.11 -6.12
C LYS A 123 0.78 -17.28 -7.08
N GLU A 124 -0.04 -18.28 -6.76
CA GLU A 124 -0.17 -19.49 -7.58
C GLU A 124 -0.83 -19.20 -8.93
N PHE A 125 -1.96 -18.49 -8.93
CA PHE A 125 -2.70 -18.11 -10.14
C PHE A 125 -1.95 -17.09 -11.00
N CYS A 126 -1.28 -16.12 -10.40
CA CYS A 126 -0.59 -15.06 -11.15
C CYS A 126 0.79 -15.48 -11.67
N ARG A 127 1.45 -16.49 -11.07
CA ARG A 127 2.83 -16.89 -11.44
C ARG A 127 3.03 -17.20 -12.92
N PRO A 128 2.13 -17.94 -13.62
CA PRO A 128 2.30 -18.29 -15.03
C PRO A 128 2.47 -17.08 -15.96
N PHE A 129 1.80 -15.96 -15.67
CA PHE A 129 1.88 -14.74 -16.48
C PHE A 129 3.29 -14.13 -16.51
N PHE A 130 4.06 -14.29 -15.44
CA PHE A 130 5.41 -13.74 -15.34
C PHE A 130 6.51 -14.69 -15.81
N THR A 131 6.17 -15.95 -16.13
CA THR A 131 7.12 -16.96 -16.62
C THR A 131 7.10 -17.12 -18.14
N ARG A 132 6.08 -16.61 -18.83
CA ARG A 132 5.87 -16.76 -20.28
C ARG A 132 6.73 -15.83 -21.16
N GLY A 133 7.62 -15.04 -20.57
CA GLY A 133 8.39 -14.01 -21.28
C GLY A 133 7.62 -12.69 -21.42
N GLY A 134 8.28 -11.63 -21.89
CA GLY A 134 7.64 -10.30 -22.04
C GLY A 134 7.47 -9.49 -20.74
N THR A 135 7.87 -10.05 -19.59
CA THR A 135 7.89 -9.36 -18.30
C THR A 135 8.81 -8.14 -18.35
N LYS A 136 8.23 -6.96 -18.14
CA LYS A 136 8.97 -5.72 -17.93
C LYS A 136 9.20 -5.51 -16.44
N HIS A 137 10.21 -4.73 -16.09
CA HIS A 137 10.48 -4.40 -14.69
C HIS A 137 10.73 -2.90 -14.52
N TYR A 138 10.31 -2.39 -13.37
CA TYR A 138 10.53 -1.04 -12.89
C TYR A 138 11.18 -1.13 -11.52
N GLU A 139 12.39 -0.60 -11.38
CA GLU A 139 13.13 -0.64 -10.12
C GLU A 139 12.93 0.66 -9.35
N VAL A 140 12.56 0.52 -8.09
CA VAL A 140 12.26 1.61 -7.17
C VAL A 140 13.35 1.65 -6.12
N LYS A 141 14.03 2.79 -6.01
CA LYS A 141 15.11 2.98 -5.04
C LYS A 141 14.53 3.22 -3.64
N CYS A 142 15.07 2.53 -2.65
CA CYS A 142 14.69 2.72 -1.26
C CYS A 142 15.74 3.55 -0.52
N THR A 143 15.28 4.52 0.26
CA THR A 143 16.10 5.30 1.20
C THR A 143 15.48 5.20 2.59
N PHE A 144 16.28 5.37 3.63
CA PHE A 144 15.83 5.23 5.01
C PHE A 144 15.84 6.57 5.72
N ARG A 145 14.85 6.79 6.58
CA ARG A 145 14.76 7.95 7.45
C ARG A 145 14.30 7.53 8.83
N ASP A 146 14.97 8.00 9.87
CA ASP A 146 14.53 7.76 11.24
C ASP A 146 13.20 8.47 11.52
N ALA A 147 12.32 7.80 12.26
CA ALA A 147 11.09 8.41 12.75
C ALA A 147 11.45 9.60 13.64
N LEU A 148 10.88 10.78 13.34
CA LEU A 148 11.04 11.93 14.22
C LEU A 148 10.46 11.60 15.60
N PRO A 149 11.13 11.97 16.70
CA PRO A 149 10.52 11.91 18.02
C PRO A 149 9.20 12.68 17.96
N GLN A 150 8.09 12.02 18.26
CA GLN A 150 6.84 12.73 18.50
C GLN A 150 7.12 13.69 19.66
N ALA A 151 7.22 14.98 19.39
CA ALA A 151 7.13 15.98 20.42
C ALA A 151 5.78 15.76 21.11
N VAL A 152 5.83 15.26 22.34
CA VAL A 152 4.68 15.12 23.22
C VAL A 152 4.17 16.54 23.42
N ALA A 153 3.14 16.93 22.66
CA ALA A 153 2.43 18.17 22.90
C ALA A 153 1.74 18.01 24.26
N GLU A 154 2.36 18.58 25.28
CA GLU A 154 1.80 18.80 26.59
C GLU A 154 0.46 19.55 26.45
N THR A 155 -0.66 18.85 26.58
CA THR A 155 -1.90 19.49 27.04
C THR A 155 -1.96 19.38 28.56
N GLY A 156 -1.09 20.14 29.20
CA GLY A 156 -1.35 20.65 30.54
C GLY A 156 -2.31 21.83 30.43
N LYS A 157 -3.54 21.67 30.91
CA LYS A 157 -4.22 22.61 31.81
C LYS A 157 -5.64 22.11 32.11
N GLU A 158 -5.80 21.70 33.36
CA GLU A 158 -7.06 21.69 34.08
C GLU A 158 -7.67 23.10 34.18
N ALA A 159 -8.99 23.07 34.42
CA ALA A 159 -9.80 24.01 35.19
C ALA A 159 -10.56 25.13 34.44
N ARG A 160 -11.87 24.84 34.29
CA ARG A 160 -13.04 25.66 34.69
C ARG A 160 -13.17 27.10 34.16
N GLY A 161 -14.32 27.37 33.54
CA GLY A 161 -14.89 28.72 33.52
C GLY A 161 -15.95 28.93 32.44
N THR A 162 -17.20 28.94 32.87
CA THR A 162 -18.44 29.27 32.16
C THR A 162 -18.45 30.68 31.53
N GLY A 163 -19.07 30.87 30.37
CA GLY A 163 -19.53 32.21 29.92
C GLY A 163 -19.55 32.46 28.40
N GLU A 164 -20.76 32.43 27.84
CA GLU A 164 -21.35 33.23 26.74
C GLU A 164 -20.50 33.76 25.54
N PHE A 165 -20.99 33.42 24.33
CA PHE A 165 -20.69 34.06 23.02
C PHE A 165 -21.31 35.49 22.94
N PRO A 166 -21.04 36.37 21.93
CA PRO A 166 -20.45 36.11 20.59
C PRO A 166 -19.44 37.17 20.06
N GLY A 167 -18.62 36.82 19.06
CA GLY A 167 -17.92 37.83 18.25
C GLY A 167 -16.71 37.34 17.45
N GLY A 168 -16.93 37.15 16.14
CA GLY A 168 -15.97 37.33 15.04
C GLY A 168 -14.53 36.81 15.14
N SER A 169 -14.23 35.72 14.42
CA SER A 169 -13.15 35.68 13.41
C SER A 169 -13.12 34.30 12.75
N ARG A 170 -13.33 34.25 11.42
CA ARG A 170 -13.24 33.02 10.64
C ARG A 170 -11.78 32.61 10.47
N VAL A 171 -11.30 31.73 11.35
CA VAL A 171 -10.16 30.86 11.09
C VAL A 171 -10.61 29.42 11.38
N THR A 172 -11.16 28.74 10.38
CA THR A 172 -11.48 27.31 10.51
C THR A 172 -10.23 26.47 10.26
N SER A 173 -9.63 26.09 11.39
CA SER A 173 -8.62 25.06 11.55
C SER A 173 -9.15 23.70 11.05
N THR A 174 -8.44 23.07 10.11
CA THR A 174 -8.75 21.78 9.48
C THR A 174 -8.33 20.57 10.32
N ALA A 175 -7.94 20.76 11.58
CA ALA A 175 -7.32 19.71 12.40
C ALA A 175 -8.31 18.74 13.09
N THR A 176 -9.61 19.05 13.14
CA THR A 176 -10.60 18.25 13.88
C THR A 176 -11.22 17.08 13.09
N VAL A 177 -11.05 17.03 11.78
CA VAL A 177 -11.67 15.96 10.96
C VAL A 177 -10.87 14.66 10.99
N VAL A 178 -9.55 14.73 11.15
CA VAL A 178 -8.67 13.55 11.04
C VAL A 178 -8.75 12.65 12.29
N THR A 179 -9.03 13.21 13.46
CA THR A 179 -9.13 12.45 14.72
C THR A 179 -10.46 11.71 14.89
N LEU A 180 -11.54 12.19 14.29
CA LEU A 180 -12.84 11.49 14.33
C LEU A 180 -12.86 10.25 13.44
N PHE A 181 -12.22 10.29 12.26
CA PHE A 181 -12.20 9.13 11.34
C PHE A 181 -11.37 7.97 11.87
N THR A 182 -10.24 8.24 12.52
CA THR A 182 -9.37 7.19 13.06
C THR A 182 -10.00 6.43 14.22
N ALA A 183 -10.75 7.12 15.09
CA ALA A 183 -11.48 6.47 16.19
C ALA A 183 -12.61 5.56 15.67
N VAL A 184 -13.34 5.98 14.63
CA VAL A 184 -14.46 5.20 14.06
C VAL A 184 -13.97 3.93 13.36
N CYS A 185 -12.86 3.98 12.61
CA CYS A 185 -12.33 2.80 11.93
C CYS A 185 -11.85 1.69 12.89
N VAL A 186 -11.26 2.07 14.03
CA VAL A 186 -10.81 1.10 15.04
C VAL A 186 -12.00 0.42 15.73
N VAL A 187 -13.07 1.17 16.02
CA VAL A 187 -14.29 0.61 16.64
C VAL A 187 -15.01 -0.35 15.69
N VAL A 188 -15.12 -0.01 14.40
CA VAL A 188 -15.76 -0.90 13.40
C VAL A 188 -14.95 -2.18 13.19
N GLY A 189 -13.61 -2.10 13.15
CA GLY A 189 -12.74 -3.27 13.02
C GLY A 189 -12.86 -4.26 14.19
N VAL A 190 -12.95 -3.76 15.42
CA VAL A 190 -13.08 -4.60 16.63
C VAL A 190 -14.48 -5.23 16.72
N VAL A 191 -15.54 -4.53 16.31
CA VAL A 191 -16.91 -5.06 16.29
C VAL A 191 -17.08 -6.13 15.20
N ALA A 192 -16.47 -5.93 14.03
CA ALA A 192 -16.49 -6.93 12.95
C ALA A 192 -15.74 -8.22 13.33
N ALA A 193 -14.61 -8.10 14.05
CA ALA A 193 -13.85 -9.25 14.55
C ALA A 193 -14.64 -10.06 15.59
N ARG A 194 -15.35 -9.40 16.52
CA ARG A 194 -16.19 -10.08 17.53
C ARG A 194 -17.41 -10.78 16.92
N ARG A 195 -18.03 -10.23 15.88
CA ARG A 195 -19.18 -10.88 15.21
C ARG A 195 -18.82 -12.16 14.44
N ARG A 196 -17.55 -12.35 14.06
CA ARG A 196 -17.07 -13.53 13.34
C ARG A 196 -16.47 -14.61 14.24
N GLY A 197 -16.53 -14.46 15.56
CA GLY A 197 -16.02 -15.45 16.51
C GLY A 197 -14.50 -15.67 16.43
N ILE A 198 -13.75 -14.74 15.82
CA ILE A 198 -12.30 -14.85 15.68
C ILE A 198 -11.67 -14.42 17.00
N THR A 199 -11.28 -15.40 17.82
CA THR A 199 -10.46 -15.16 19.01
C THR A 199 -9.00 -15.05 18.61
N TRP A 200 -8.23 -14.25 19.37
CA TRP A 200 -6.79 -14.08 19.18
C TRP A 200 -6.02 -15.41 19.17
N GLU A 201 -6.52 -16.42 19.90
CA GLU A 201 -5.96 -17.77 19.92
C GLU A 201 -6.14 -18.54 18.60
N GLY A 202 -7.18 -18.24 17.81
CA GLY A 202 -7.40 -18.84 16.49
C GLY A 202 -6.41 -18.31 15.44
N ALA A 203 -6.08 -17.02 15.52
CA ALA A 203 -5.08 -16.41 14.65
C ALA A 203 -3.65 -16.93 14.96
N ALA A 204 -3.34 -17.19 16.24
CA ALA A 204 -2.05 -17.75 16.64
C ALA A 204 -1.89 -19.22 16.23
N ARG A 205 -2.95 -20.03 16.30
CA ARG A 205 -2.89 -21.44 15.87
C ARG A 205 -2.73 -21.62 14.35
N ALA A 206 -3.32 -20.75 13.54
CA ALA A 206 -3.14 -20.77 12.09
C ALA A 206 -1.68 -20.51 11.65
N VAL A 207 -0.93 -19.75 12.45
CA VAL A 207 0.51 -19.51 12.21
C VAL A 207 1.34 -20.74 12.57
N HIS A 208 0.98 -21.47 13.64
CA HIS A 208 1.70 -22.68 14.05
C HIS A 208 1.42 -23.91 13.18
N SER A 209 0.24 -24.03 12.54
CA SER A 209 -0.01 -25.09 11.55
C SER A 209 0.72 -24.86 10.22
N TRP A 210 1.32 -23.67 10.03
CA TRP A 210 2.07 -23.29 8.83
C TRP A 210 3.57 -23.56 8.94
N THR A 211 4.09 -23.80 10.16
CA THR A 211 5.50 -24.13 10.42
C THR A 211 5.69 -25.62 10.67
N GLY A 212 4.99 -26.49 9.93
CA GLY A 212 5.13 -27.94 10.04
C GLY A 212 6.59 -28.37 10.10
N VAL A 213 6.99 -28.89 11.26
CA VAL A 213 8.08 -29.85 11.38
C VAL A 213 7.59 -31.15 10.77
#